data_AF-A0A8D2MET6-F1
#
_entry.id   AF-A0A8D2MET6-F1
#
_cell.length_a   1.000
_cell.length_b   1.000
_cell.length_c   1.000
_cell.angle_alpha   90.00
_cell.angle_beta   90.00
_cell.angle_gamma   90.00
#
_symmetry.space_group_name_H-M   'P 1'
#
loop_
_entity.id
_entity.type
_entity.pdbx_description
1 polymer ?
#
loop_
_entity_poly.entity_id
_entity_poly.type
_entity_poly.pdbx_seq_one_letter_code
_entity_poly.pdbx_strand_id
1 'polypeptide(L)'
;LNQLQARYPRRLVVLGFPCNQFGYQENGTNEEILNTLKHVRPGGGFEPNFTLFQKCQVNGRDTHPVFAYLKAHLPAPVDEPAHLMAEPRFVVWSPVHRSDISWNFEKFLVGPEGEPFRRYSPRMPTAQLEPDIQRLLKLAK
;
A
#
# COMPACT_ATOMS: atom_id res chain seq x y z
N LEU A 1 5.63 0.12 9.53
CA LEU A 1 4.26 0.71 9.56
C LEU A 1 3.81 0.99 10.99
N ASN A 2 3.77 0.00 11.90
CA ASN A 2 3.40 0.23 13.31
C ASN A 2 4.12 1.42 13.97
N GLN A 3 5.43 1.54 13.73
CA GLN A 3 6.24 2.63 14.27
C GLN A 3 5.78 4.02 13.79
N LEU A 4 5.44 4.17 12.51
CA LEU A 4 4.94 5.45 11.98
C LEU A 4 3.57 5.80 12.57
N GLN A 5 2.66 4.82 12.63
CA GLN A 5 1.33 5.01 13.23
C GLN A 5 1.42 5.42 14.71
N ALA A 6 2.34 4.81 15.46
CA ALA A 6 2.56 5.12 16.88
C ALA A 6 3.27 6.47 17.09
N ARG A 7 4.16 6.88 16.18
CA ARG A 7 4.90 8.14 16.28
C ARG A 7 4.03 9.37 16.03
N TYR A 8 3.02 9.26 15.18
CA TYR A 8 2.13 10.37 14.80
C TYR A 8 0.65 10.04 15.13
N PRO A 9 0.31 9.78 16.40
CA PRO A 9 -1.03 9.36 16.78
C PRO A 9 -2.05 10.45 16.44
N ARG A 10 -3.18 10.06 15.84
CA ARG A 10 -4.27 10.96 15.37
C ARG A 10 -3.88 12.00 14.32
N ARG A 11 -2.63 12.02 13.87
CA ARG A 11 -2.12 12.95 12.85
C ARG A 11 -1.76 12.23 11.56
N LEU A 12 -1.30 10.99 11.67
CA LEU A 12 -1.14 10.07 10.57
C LEU A 12 -2.07 8.88 10.75
N VAL A 13 -2.73 8.47 9.68
CA VAL A 13 -3.52 7.25 9.63
C VAL A 13 -2.89 6.31 8.59
N VAL A 14 -2.46 5.15 9.05
CA VAL A 14 -1.98 4.06 8.19
C VAL A 14 -3.17 3.16 7.85
N LEU A 15 -3.32 2.85 6.58
CA LEU A 15 -4.37 2.00 6.03
C LEU A 15 -3.72 0.87 5.24
N GLY A 16 -4.04 -0.38 5.56
CA GLY A 16 -3.56 -1.55 4.83
C GLY A 16 -4.67 -2.25 4.07
N PHE A 17 -4.40 -2.57 2.80
CA PHE A 17 -5.31 -3.28 1.91
C PHE A 17 -4.65 -4.59 1.48
N PRO A 18 -5.02 -5.73 2.08
CA PRO A 18 -4.54 -7.03 1.65
C PRO A 18 -4.89 -7.28 0.17
N CYS A 19 -3.96 -7.85 -0.58
CA CYS A 19 -4.14 -8.12 -2.01
C CYS A 19 -3.36 -9.37 -2.41
N ASN A 20 -3.97 -10.25 -3.21
CA ASN A 20 -3.34 -11.52 -3.61
C ASN A 20 -2.81 -11.52 -5.06
N GLN A 21 -2.78 -10.38 -5.75
CA GLN A 21 -2.39 -10.29 -7.17
C GLN A 21 -0.89 -10.50 -7.41
N PHE A 22 -0.08 -10.31 -6.37
CA PHE A 22 1.38 -10.25 -6.49
C PHE A 22 2.00 -11.53 -5.94
N GLY A 23 2.26 -12.49 -6.84
CA GLY A 23 2.89 -13.77 -6.51
C GLY A 23 2.11 -14.61 -5.50
N TYR A 24 0.80 -14.41 -5.41
CA TYR A 24 -0.09 -15.12 -4.48
C TYR A 24 0.39 -15.08 -3.02
N GLN A 25 0.90 -13.93 -2.56
CA GLN A 25 1.49 -13.79 -1.22
C GLN A 25 0.47 -13.56 -0.09
N GLU A 26 -0.83 -13.48 -0.41
CA GLU A 26 -1.94 -13.25 0.54
C GLU A 26 -3.09 -14.25 0.26
N ASN A 27 -2.74 -15.54 0.27
CA ASN A 27 -3.68 -16.63 -0.08
C ASN A 27 -4.79 -16.84 0.95
N GLY A 28 -4.52 -16.53 2.23
CA GLY A 28 -5.49 -16.69 3.31
C GLY A 28 -6.77 -15.87 3.11
N THR A 29 -7.83 -16.30 3.77
CA THR A 29 -9.10 -15.59 3.90
C THR A 29 -8.96 -14.33 4.77
N ASN A 30 -9.97 -13.46 4.77
CA ASN A 30 -9.93 -12.25 5.60
C ASN A 30 -9.75 -12.58 7.09
N GLU A 31 -10.34 -13.70 7.51
CA GLU A 31 -10.34 -14.21 8.87
C GLU A 31 -8.97 -14.77 9.29
N GLU A 32 -8.15 -15.20 8.33
CA GLU A 32 -6.83 -15.82 8.57
C GLU A 32 -5.67 -14.82 8.56
N ILE A 33 -5.85 -13.63 7.98
CA ILE A 33 -4.77 -12.64 7.82
C ILE A 33 -4.14 -12.27 9.17
N LEU A 34 -4.97 -11.92 10.16
CA LEU A 34 -4.47 -11.52 11.48
C LEU A 34 -3.75 -12.67 12.20
N ASN A 35 -4.24 -13.91 12.05
CA ASN A 35 -3.59 -15.09 12.61
C ASN A 35 -2.22 -15.32 11.95
N THR A 36 -2.13 -15.12 10.64
CA THR A 36 -0.86 -15.26 9.89
C THR A 36 0.15 -14.21 10.34
N LEU A 37 -0.27 -12.95 10.50
CA LEU A 37 0.58 -11.87 11.01
C LEU A 37 1.06 -12.14 12.44
N LYS A 38 0.18 -12.64 13.30
CA LYS A 38 0.45 -12.90 14.72
C LYS A 38 1.33 -14.12 14.97
N HIS A 39 1.14 -15.19 14.21
CA HIS A 39 1.71 -16.50 14.51
C HIS A 39 2.73 -17.01 13.49
N VAL A 40 2.71 -16.51 12.25
CA VAL A 40 3.56 -17.03 11.17
C VAL A 40 4.61 -16.00 10.75
N ARG A 41 4.17 -14.89 10.16
CA ARG A 41 5.05 -13.81 9.71
C ARG A 41 4.30 -12.48 9.70
N PRO A 42 4.71 -11.46 10.46
CA PRO A 42 5.95 -11.39 11.25
C PRO A 42 6.08 -12.41 12.39
N GLY A 43 4.95 -12.92 12.90
CA GLY A 43 4.96 -13.88 14.02
C GLY A 43 5.26 -13.19 15.36
N GLY A 44 5.57 -13.99 16.38
CA GLY A 44 5.99 -13.48 17.69
C GLY A 44 4.94 -12.63 18.43
N GLY A 45 3.65 -12.84 18.13
CA GLY A 45 2.56 -12.04 18.72
C GLY A 45 2.39 -10.66 18.07
N PHE A 46 2.95 -10.43 16.88
CA PHE A 46 2.80 -9.18 16.16
C PHE A 46 1.32 -8.87 15.87
N GLU A 47 0.90 -7.65 16.19
CA GLU A 47 -0.42 -7.14 15.86
C GLU A 47 -0.29 -5.78 15.15
N PRO A 48 -0.96 -5.56 14.00
CA PRO A 48 -0.99 -4.26 13.36
C PRO A 48 -1.75 -3.27 14.25
N ASN A 49 -1.14 -2.11 14.51
CA ASN A 49 -1.79 -1.04 15.29
C ASN A 49 -2.55 -0.02 14.41
N PHE A 50 -2.88 -0.45 13.20
CA PHE A 50 -3.49 0.36 12.14
C PHE A 50 -4.58 -0.46 11.45
N THR A 51 -5.44 0.22 10.67
CA THR A 51 -6.61 -0.44 10.07
C THR A 51 -6.19 -1.33 8.91
N LEU A 52 -6.64 -2.58 8.95
CA LEU A 52 -6.64 -3.48 7.80
C LEU A 52 -8.06 -3.60 7.25
N PHE A 53 -8.21 -3.41 5.95
CA PHE A 53 -9.46 -3.65 5.23
C PHE A 53 -9.57 -5.10 4.78
N GLN A 54 -10.73 -5.45 4.23
CA GLN A 54 -10.91 -6.71 3.52
C GLN A 54 -9.98 -6.78 2.30
N LYS A 55 -9.61 -8.01 1.94
CA LYS A 55 -8.83 -8.31 0.75
C LYS A 55 -9.54 -7.80 -0.50
N CYS A 56 -8.80 -7.11 -1.36
CA CYS A 56 -9.35 -6.55 -2.60
C CYS A 56 -8.35 -6.65 -3.76
N GLN A 57 -8.84 -6.38 -4.97
CA GLN A 57 -7.99 -6.24 -6.17
C GLN A 57 -7.55 -4.78 -6.30
N VAL A 58 -6.29 -4.56 -6.64
CA VAL A 58 -5.72 -3.21 -6.83
C VAL A 58 -5.41 -2.92 -8.30
N ASN A 59 -5.42 -3.96 -9.15
CA ASN A 59 -5.23 -3.90 -10.60
C ASN A 59 -6.30 -4.71 -11.35
N GLY A 60 -6.39 -4.48 -12.67
CA GLY A 60 -7.33 -5.17 -13.56
C GLY A 60 -8.78 -4.69 -13.46
N ARG A 61 -9.69 -5.42 -14.10
CA ARG A 61 -11.11 -5.07 -14.28
C ARG A 61 -11.83 -4.80 -12.96
N ASP A 62 -11.50 -5.57 -11.93
CA ASP A 62 -12.16 -5.52 -10.62
C ASP A 62 -11.39 -4.65 -9.61
N THR A 63 -10.51 -3.75 -10.09
CA THR A 63 -9.75 -2.82 -9.24
C THR A 63 -10.68 -2.07 -8.30
N HIS A 64 -10.37 -2.10 -7.00
CA HIS A 64 -11.11 -1.34 -6.00
C HIS A 64 -11.06 0.16 -6.30
N PRO A 65 -12.18 0.92 -6.18
CA PRO A 65 -12.27 2.32 -6.62
C PRO A 65 -11.20 3.25 -6.04
N VAL A 66 -10.79 3.03 -4.79
CA VAL A 66 -9.68 3.81 -4.15
C VAL A 66 -8.38 3.65 -4.94
N PHE A 67 -8.02 2.45 -5.38
CA PHE A 67 -6.80 2.25 -6.17
C PHE A 67 -6.94 2.73 -7.60
N ALA A 68 -8.12 2.63 -8.20
CA ALA A 68 -8.38 3.26 -9.50
C ALA A 68 -8.15 4.78 -9.43
N TYR A 69 -8.71 5.44 -8.39
CA TYR A 69 -8.52 6.87 -8.14
C TYR A 69 -7.04 7.22 -7.90
N LEU A 70 -6.35 6.50 -7.01
CA LEU A 70 -4.96 6.77 -6.67
C LEU A 70 -4.01 6.56 -7.87
N LYS A 71 -4.19 5.49 -8.65
CA LYS A 71 -3.38 5.23 -9.85
C LYS A 71 -3.62 6.25 -10.96
N ALA A 72 -4.83 6.81 -11.06
CA ALA A 72 -5.14 7.86 -12.03
C ALA A 72 -4.43 9.19 -11.70
N HIS A 73 -4.35 9.54 -10.41
CA HIS A 73 -3.72 10.80 -9.95
C HIS A 73 -2.20 10.69 -9.76
N LEU A 74 -1.72 9.49 -9.42
CA LEU A 74 -0.31 9.19 -9.19
C LEU A 74 0.09 8.00 -10.08
N PRO A 75 0.32 8.23 -11.39
CA PRO A 75 0.47 7.15 -12.36
C PRO A 75 1.75 6.34 -12.21
N ALA A 76 2.76 6.85 -11.51
CA ALA A 76 4.01 6.15 -11.30
C ALA A 76 4.64 6.50 -9.94
N PRO A 77 5.41 5.58 -9.32
CA PRO A 77 6.23 5.90 -8.16
C PRO A 77 7.26 6.99 -8.44
N VAL A 78 7.52 7.83 -7.44
CA VAL A 78 8.53 8.91 -7.56
C VAL A 78 9.96 8.36 -7.62
N ASP A 79 10.21 7.18 -7.07
CA ASP A 79 11.53 6.55 -6.97
C ASP A 79 11.79 5.49 -8.06
N GLU A 80 10.75 4.90 -8.65
CA GLU A 80 10.87 3.94 -9.76
C GLU A 80 9.77 4.17 -10.82
N PRO A 81 9.87 5.20 -11.67
CA PRO A 81 8.75 5.64 -12.52
C PRO A 81 8.47 4.74 -13.74
N ALA A 82 9.41 3.87 -14.11
CA ALA A 82 9.34 3.07 -15.35
C ALA A 82 9.23 1.56 -15.11
N HIS A 83 9.29 1.11 -13.85
CA HIS A 83 9.30 -0.32 -13.52
C HIS A 83 7.90 -0.80 -13.16
N LEU A 84 7.36 -1.77 -13.93
CA LEU A 84 6.09 -2.43 -13.60
C LEU A 84 6.31 -3.83 -13.03
N MET A 85 6.99 -4.71 -13.77
CA MET A 85 7.22 -6.09 -13.37
C MET A 85 8.47 -6.62 -14.06
N ALA A 86 9.35 -7.31 -13.31
CA ALA A 86 10.53 -7.95 -13.90
C ALA A 86 10.17 -9.20 -14.71
N GLU A 87 9.23 -10.01 -14.21
CA GLU A 87 8.83 -11.26 -14.83
C GLU A 87 7.35 -11.21 -15.26
N PRO A 88 7.05 -11.23 -16.57
CA PRO A 88 5.68 -11.10 -17.07
C PRO A 88 4.69 -12.14 -16.52
N ARG A 89 5.19 -13.33 -16.14
CA ARG A 89 4.36 -14.41 -15.57
C ARG A 89 3.63 -14.03 -14.28
N PHE A 90 4.09 -13.01 -13.56
CA PHE A 90 3.42 -12.53 -12.35
C PHE A 90 2.29 -11.55 -12.63
N VAL A 91 2.10 -11.12 -13.88
CA VAL A 91 0.97 -10.29 -14.28
C VAL A 91 -0.23 -11.20 -14.55
N VAL A 92 -1.07 -11.38 -13.54
CA VAL A 92 -2.24 -12.29 -13.59
C VAL A 92 -3.58 -11.56 -13.69
N TRP A 93 -3.56 -10.25 -13.90
CA TRP A 93 -4.76 -9.40 -14.02
C TRP A 93 -4.95 -8.89 -15.45
N SER A 94 -6.16 -8.46 -15.76
CA SER A 94 -6.53 -7.86 -17.04
C SER A 94 -7.66 -6.85 -16.85
N PRO A 95 -7.68 -5.72 -17.59
CA PRO A 95 -6.62 -5.23 -18.47
C PRO A 95 -5.37 -4.78 -17.69
N VAL A 96 -4.23 -4.71 -18.38
CA VAL A 96 -2.97 -4.19 -17.83
C VAL A 96 -2.81 -2.73 -18.23
N HIS A 97 -2.48 -1.88 -17.27
CA HIS A 97 -2.24 -0.45 -17.45
C HIS A 97 -0.83 -0.06 -17.04
N ARG A 98 -0.29 0.99 -17.67
CA ARG A 98 1.03 1.55 -17.32
C ARG A 98 1.11 2.05 -15.88
N SER A 99 -0.03 2.43 -15.31
CA SER A 99 -0.14 2.93 -13.94
C SER A 99 -0.40 1.85 -12.90
N ASP A 100 -0.45 0.58 -13.29
CA ASP A 100 -0.72 -0.52 -12.36
C ASP A 100 0.29 -0.57 -11.21
N ILE A 101 -0.16 -1.08 -10.07
CA ILE A 101 0.70 -1.35 -8.92
C ILE A 101 1.61 -2.51 -9.29
N SER A 102 2.89 -2.36 -8.99
CA SER A 102 3.97 -3.24 -9.41
C SER A 102 4.12 -4.47 -8.54
N TRP A 103 3.98 -4.30 -7.21
CA TRP A 103 4.14 -5.38 -6.24
C TRP A 103 3.48 -5.05 -4.90
N ASN A 104 3.56 -6.02 -3.97
CA ASN A 104 3.21 -5.82 -2.56
C ASN A 104 3.98 -4.65 -1.95
N PHE A 105 3.35 -3.96 -1.00
CA PHE A 105 3.92 -2.83 -0.27
C PHE A 105 4.24 -1.60 -1.13
N GLU A 106 3.54 -1.36 -2.23
CA GLU A 106 3.51 -0.02 -2.82
C GLU A 106 2.77 0.96 -1.89
N LYS A 107 3.20 2.23 -1.82
CA LYS A 107 2.66 3.18 -0.85
C LYS A 107 2.12 4.42 -1.53
N PHE A 108 0.98 4.91 -1.05
CA PHE A 108 0.38 6.19 -1.44
C PHE A 108 0.29 7.07 -0.20
N LEU A 109 0.80 8.29 -0.31
CA LEU A 109 0.65 9.33 0.70
C LEU A 109 -0.43 10.29 0.21
N VAL A 110 -1.42 10.52 1.07
CA VAL A 110 -2.59 11.37 0.84
C VAL A 110 -2.53 12.53 1.83
N GLY A 111 -2.85 13.73 1.36
CA GLY A 111 -2.90 14.93 2.16
C GLY A 111 -4.10 15.01 3.11
N PRO A 112 -4.13 16.00 4.00
CA PRO A 112 -5.18 16.13 5.02
C PRO A 112 -6.57 16.41 4.43
N GLU A 113 -6.66 16.99 3.23
CA GLU A 113 -7.93 17.27 2.55
C GLU A 113 -8.32 16.14 1.57
N GLY A 114 -7.61 15.01 1.60
CA GLY A 114 -7.89 13.83 0.77
C GLY A 114 -7.23 13.84 -0.61
N GLU A 115 -6.39 14.81 -0.91
CA GLU A 115 -5.66 14.92 -2.17
C GLU A 115 -4.47 13.94 -2.26
N PRO A 116 -4.32 13.19 -3.37
CA PRO A 116 -3.13 12.34 -3.56
C PRO A 116 -1.86 13.20 -3.61
N PHE A 117 -0.88 12.92 -2.75
CA PHE A 117 0.37 13.68 -2.67
C PHE A 117 1.52 12.99 -3.40
N ARG A 118 1.86 11.75 -3.02
CA ARG A 118 2.97 10.98 -3.61
C ARG A 118 2.72 9.48 -3.60
N ARG A 119 3.34 8.80 -4.56
CA ARG A 119 3.36 7.34 -4.71
C ARG A 119 4.80 6.85 -4.62
N TYR A 120 5.03 5.76 -3.90
CA TYR A 120 6.36 5.21 -3.64
C TYR A 120 6.39 3.74 -3.96
N SER A 121 7.48 3.27 -4.57
CA SER A 121 7.62 1.89 -5.01
C SER A 121 7.66 0.92 -3.82
N PRO A 122 7.49 -0.39 -4.08
CA PRO A 122 7.75 -1.44 -3.10
C PRO A 122 9.12 -1.34 -2.44
N ARG A 123 10.15 -0.89 -3.18
CA ARG A 123 11.54 -0.83 -2.73
C ARG A 123 11.84 0.36 -1.83
N MET A 124 11.04 1.42 -1.90
CA MET A 124 11.19 2.58 -1.01
C MET A 124 10.97 2.18 0.45
N PRO A 125 12.00 2.28 1.33
CA PRO A 125 11.83 1.95 2.74
C PRO A 125 10.81 2.88 3.39
N THR A 126 9.91 2.33 4.22
CA THR A 126 8.86 3.10 4.89
C THR A 126 9.42 4.26 5.73
N ALA A 127 10.62 4.14 6.28
CA ALA A 127 11.27 5.22 7.03
C ALA A 127 11.57 6.46 6.17
N GLN A 128 11.83 6.28 4.87
CA GLN A 128 12.15 7.39 3.96
C GLN A 128 10.91 8.23 3.57
N LEU A 129 9.70 7.79 3.94
CA LEU A 129 8.48 8.59 3.78
C LEU A 129 8.34 9.65 4.88
N GLU A 130 9.08 9.53 5.98
CA GLU A 130 8.92 10.39 7.16
C GLU A 130 9.10 11.90 6.86
N PRO A 131 10.06 12.36 6.04
CA PRO A 131 10.17 13.78 5.69
C PRO A 131 8.92 14.32 4.95
N ASP A 132 8.34 13.53 4.05
CA ASP A 132 7.14 13.90 3.31
C ASP A 132 5.91 13.90 4.21
N ILE A 133 5.81 12.94 5.13
CA ILE A 133 4.76 12.93 6.17
C ILE A 133 4.88 14.19 7.04
N GLN A 134 6.07 14.51 7.55
CA GLN A 134 6.28 15.71 8.36
C GLN A 134 5.95 17.00 7.62
N ARG A 135 6.20 17.05 6.30
CA ARG A 135 5.80 18.18 5.46
C ARG A 135 4.29 18.35 5.44
N LEU A 136 3.53 17.28 5.18
CA LEU A 136 2.06 17.35 5.16
C LEU A 136 1.48 17.66 6.54
N LEU A 137 2.06 17.11 7.61
CA LEU A 137 1.64 17.38 8.98
C LEU A 137 1.80 18.86 9.38
N LYS A 138 2.74 19.61 8.78
CA LYS A 138 2.87 21.06 9.01
C LYS A 138 1.81 21.87 8.26
N LEU A 139 1.23 21.31 7.21
CA LEU A 139 0.18 21.96 6.41
C LEU A 139 -1.22 21.67 6.98
N ALA A 140 -1.40 20.50 7.60
CA ALA A 140 -2.59 20.15 8.36
C ALA A 140 -2.71 21.07 9.59
N LYS A 141 -3.76 21.89 9.63
CA LYS A 141 -4.07 22.78 10.76
C LYS A 141 -4.63 22.01 11.95
#